data_AF-A0A965RH78-F1
#
_entry.id   AF-A0A965RH78-F1
#
_cell.length_a   1.000
_cell.length_b   1.000
_cell.length_c   1.000
_cell.angle_alpha   90.00
_cell.angle_beta   90.00
_cell.angle_gamma   90.00
#
_symmetry.space_group_name_H-M   'P 1'
#
loop_
_entity.id
_entity.type
_entity.pdbx_description
1 polymer ?
#
loop_
_entity_poly.entity_id
_entity_poly.type
_entity_poly.pdbx_seq_one_letter_code
_entity_poly.pdbx_strand_id
1 'polypeptide(L)'
;GIGSYSHLAGEWFAAGSGTKLKFIPYNTTSPYADLVAGQVQLMFDALPAAIGNVKAGKLKVLAMTGKTRHPNFPDVPTFAEAGLPDYTPTAWIGLMAPAGTPPAIVEKLSAAMQKATTQNPALMDKWRSYGGELKSMTPSEFSAFLKSDSAKWGQAIRQANIKLD
;
A
#
# COMPACT_ATOMS: atom_id res chain seq x y z
N GLY A 1 -0.51 2.64 -14.10
CA GLY A 1 -0.68 3.85 -14.91
C GLY A 1 -0.20 5.09 -14.17
N ILE A 2 -0.15 6.23 -14.86
CA ILE A 2 0.21 7.53 -14.28
C ILE A 2 -0.74 7.87 -13.12
N GLY A 3 -0.20 8.39 -12.03
CA GLY A 3 -0.94 8.76 -10.82
C GLY A 3 -1.39 7.59 -9.92
N SER A 4 -1.08 6.34 -10.28
CA SER A 4 -1.36 5.20 -9.41
C SER A 4 -0.47 5.22 -8.16
N TYR A 5 -0.90 4.49 -7.12
CA TYR A 5 -0.08 4.24 -5.93
C TYR A 5 1.36 3.82 -6.28
N SER A 6 1.52 2.83 -7.17
CA SER A 6 2.84 2.33 -7.61
C SER A 6 3.70 3.40 -8.28
N HIS A 7 3.10 4.25 -9.12
CA HIS A 7 3.80 5.35 -9.76
C HIS A 7 4.31 6.35 -8.70
N LEU A 8 3.40 6.84 -7.86
CA LEU A 8 3.74 7.84 -6.84
C LEU A 8 4.72 7.29 -5.80
N ALA A 9 4.61 6.00 -5.44
CA ALA A 9 5.55 5.33 -4.54
C ALA A 9 6.96 5.23 -5.16
N GLY A 10 7.06 4.92 -6.45
CA GLY A 10 8.35 4.88 -7.14
C GLY A 10 9.01 6.25 -7.25
N GLU A 11 8.23 7.27 -7.60
CA GLU A 11 8.73 8.66 -7.67
C GLU A 11 9.16 9.19 -6.30
N TRP A 12 8.39 8.92 -5.24
CA TRP A 12 8.80 9.29 -3.87
C TRP A 12 10.09 8.57 -3.46
N PHE A 13 10.26 7.30 -3.83
CA PHE A 13 11.51 6.57 -3.56
C PHE A 13 12.69 7.20 -4.33
N ALA A 14 12.51 7.51 -5.62
CA ALA A 14 13.53 8.14 -6.45
C ALA A 14 13.99 9.48 -5.84
N ALA A 15 13.03 10.32 -5.42
CA ALA A 15 13.31 11.59 -4.78
C ALA A 15 14.04 11.44 -3.43
N GLY A 16 13.60 10.51 -2.58
CA GLY A 16 14.20 10.30 -1.25
C GLY A 16 15.57 9.63 -1.27
N SER A 17 15.82 8.75 -2.24
CA SER A 17 17.08 7.99 -2.36
C SER A 17 18.11 8.64 -3.31
N GLY A 18 17.69 9.60 -4.14
CA GLY A 18 18.50 10.11 -5.24
C GLY A 18 18.66 9.13 -6.42
N THR A 19 17.97 7.98 -6.39
CA THR A 19 18.00 6.99 -7.47
C THR A 19 17.27 7.51 -8.69
N LYS A 20 17.89 7.39 -9.86
CA LYS A 20 17.21 7.69 -11.13
C LYS A 20 16.39 6.48 -11.56
N LEU A 21 15.06 6.64 -11.56
CA LEU A 21 14.13 5.64 -12.07
C LEU A 21 13.50 6.12 -13.38
N LYS A 22 13.27 5.17 -14.30
CA LYS A 22 12.47 5.41 -15.49
C LYS A 22 11.10 4.75 -15.27
N PHE A 23 10.05 5.55 -15.19
CA PHE A 23 8.70 5.03 -15.09
C PHE A 23 8.27 4.37 -16.41
N ILE A 24 7.74 3.14 -16.32
CA ILE A 24 7.16 2.41 -17.45
C ILE A 24 5.66 2.23 -17.15
N PRO A 25 4.77 2.95 -17.86
CA PRO A 25 3.33 2.88 -17.58
C PRO A 25 2.74 1.57 -18.10
N TYR A 26 1.97 0.91 -17.23
CA TYR A 26 1.14 -0.24 -17.58
C TYR A 26 -0.35 0.10 -17.51
N ASN A 27 -1.10 -0.42 -18.48
CA ASN A 27 -2.57 -0.35 -18.57
C ASN A 27 -3.26 -1.58 -17.96
N THR A 28 -2.51 -2.58 -17.51
CA THR A 28 -3.02 -3.79 -16.88
C THR A 28 -2.90 -3.70 -15.35
N THR A 29 -3.72 -4.49 -14.65
CA THR A 29 -3.74 -4.54 -13.18
C THR A 29 -2.50 -5.17 -12.55
N SER A 30 -1.63 -5.82 -13.32
CA SER A 30 -0.42 -6.45 -12.76
C SER A 30 0.64 -6.80 -13.82
N PRO A 31 1.77 -6.09 -13.88
CA PRO A 31 2.86 -6.38 -14.80
C PRO A 31 3.93 -7.32 -14.22
N TYR A 32 3.56 -8.25 -13.32
CA TYR A 32 4.54 -9.16 -12.71
C TYR A 32 5.20 -10.09 -13.73
N ALA A 33 4.53 -10.45 -14.82
CA ALA A 33 5.13 -11.27 -15.88
C ALA A 33 6.36 -10.59 -16.48
N ASP A 34 6.28 -9.28 -16.76
CA ASP A 34 7.38 -8.48 -17.30
C ASP A 34 8.51 -8.31 -16.29
N LEU A 35 8.19 -8.16 -15.00
CA LEU A 35 9.20 -8.13 -13.94
C LEU A 35 9.93 -9.48 -13.84
N VAL A 36 9.20 -10.60 -13.89
CA VAL A 36 9.78 -11.95 -13.87
C VAL A 36 10.62 -12.21 -15.13
N ALA A 37 10.19 -11.69 -16.28
CA ALA A 37 10.93 -11.77 -17.55
C ALA A 37 12.09 -10.76 -17.67
N GLY A 38 12.28 -9.89 -16.67
CA GLY A 38 13.35 -8.90 -16.64
C GLY A 38 13.16 -7.68 -17.55
N GLN A 39 11.97 -7.49 -18.13
CA GLN A 39 11.63 -6.33 -18.96
C GLN A 39 11.63 -5.02 -18.14
N VAL A 40 11.22 -5.13 -16.87
CA VAL A 40 11.41 -4.10 -15.84
C VAL A 40 12.21 -4.69 -14.68
N GLN A 41 13.03 -3.87 -14.02
CA GLN A 41 14.00 -4.34 -13.02
C GLN A 41 13.45 -4.31 -11.59
N LEU A 42 12.45 -3.45 -11.33
CA LEU A 42 11.84 -3.27 -10.03
C LEU A 42 10.39 -2.80 -10.16
N MET A 43 9.63 -2.97 -9.09
CA MET A 43 8.26 -2.52 -8.98
C MET A 43 7.95 -2.11 -7.55
N PHE A 44 7.13 -1.07 -7.41
CA PHE A 44 6.54 -0.66 -6.13
C PHE A 44 5.07 -1.08 -6.13
N ASP A 45 4.67 -1.89 -5.15
CA ASP A 45 3.30 -2.38 -5.06
C ASP A 45 2.93 -2.80 -3.64
N ALA A 46 1.65 -3.06 -3.41
CA ALA A 46 1.16 -3.67 -2.18
C ALA A 46 1.47 -5.17 -2.17
N LEU A 47 2.03 -5.67 -1.05
CA LEU A 47 2.40 -7.07 -0.90
C LEU A 47 1.27 -8.08 -1.21
N PRO A 48 -0.01 -7.85 -0.84
CA PRO A 48 -1.09 -8.77 -1.20
C PRO A 48 -1.22 -9.06 -2.69
N ALA A 49 -0.88 -8.10 -3.56
CA ALA A 49 -0.90 -8.30 -5.01
C ALA A 49 0.29 -9.17 -5.48
N ALA A 50 1.47 -8.99 -4.87
CA ALA A 50 2.70 -9.68 -5.26
C ALA A 50 2.90 -11.05 -4.59
N ILE A 51 2.17 -11.34 -3.51
CA ILE A 51 2.45 -12.44 -2.58
C ILE A 51 2.55 -13.81 -3.25
N GLY A 52 1.75 -14.08 -4.29
CA GLY A 52 1.77 -15.35 -5.02
C GLY A 52 3.11 -15.57 -5.72
N ASN A 53 3.63 -14.55 -6.39
CA ASN A 53 4.93 -14.62 -7.06
C ASN A 53 6.10 -14.64 -6.07
N VAL A 54 5.98 -13.93 -4.94
CA VAL A 54 6.97 -13.95 -3.85
C VAL A 54 7.08 -15.34 -3.24
N LYS A 55 5.94 -15.96 -2.87
CA LYS A 55 5.92 -17.32 -2.31
C LYS A 55 6.41 -18.37 -3.31
N ALA A 56 6.18 -18.16 -4.60
CA ALA A 56 6.70 -19.03 -5.66
C ALA A 56 8.19 -18.84 -5.95
N GLY A 57 8.89 -17.93 -5.24
CA GLY A 57 10.31 -17.64 -5.45
C GLY A 57 10.61 -16.89 -6.75
N LYS A 58 9.59 -16.40 -7.45
CA LYS A 58 9.74 -15.68 -8.73
C LYS A 58 10.12 -14.22 -8.53
N LEU A 59 9.69 -13.63 -7.41
CA LEU A 59 9.99 -12.26 -7.04
C LEU A 59 10.61 -12.20 -5.65
N LYS A 60 11.56 -11.28 -5.48
CA LYS A 60 12.18 -10.98 -4.18
C LYS A 60 11.67 -9.64 -3.67
N VAL A 61 11.21 -9.62 -2.41
CA VAL A 61 10.90 -8.36 -1.72
C VAL A 61 12.20 -7.75 -1.21
N LEU A 62 12.50 -6.51 -1.62
CA LEU A 62 13.75 -5.83 -1.28
C LEU A 62 13.66 -5.03 0.03
N ALA A 63 12.53 -4.36 0.23
CA ALA A 63 12.20 -3.63 1.45
C ALA A 63 10.69 -3.48 1.58
N MET A 64 10.21 -3.27 2.80
CA MET A 64 8.78 -3.03 3.09
C MET A 64 8.59 -1.72 3.85
N THR A 65 7.45 -1.08 3.65
CA THR A 65 7.04 0.03 4.51
C THR A 65 6.42 -0.51 5.79
N GLY A 66 6.72 0.13 6.92
CA GLY A 66 6.29 -0.33 8.24
C GLY A 66 7.18 0.24 9.33
N LYS A 67 6.64 0.36 10.55
CA LYS A 67 7.42 0.78 11.73
C LYS A 67 8.39 -0.31 12.19
N THR A 68 8.04 -1.57 11.93
CA THR A 68 8.82 -2.76 12.25
C THR A 68 8.76 -3.72 11.06
N ARG A 69 9.68 -4.69 11.02
CA ARG A 69 9.65 -5.75 10.02
C ARG A 69 8.34 -6.52 10.06
N HIS A 70 7.90 -6.97 8.90
CA HIS A 70 6.67 -7.76 8.80
C HIS A 70 6.91 -9.16 9.40
N PRO A 71 6.03 -9.68 10.28
CA PRO A 71 6.26 -10.96 10.96
C PRO A 71 6.47 -12.16 10.01
N ASN A 72 5.77 -12.16 8.87
CA ASN A 72 5.92 -13.20 7.84
C ASN A 72 7.13 -12.99 6.90
N PHE A 73 7.84 -11.88 7.02
CA PHE A 73 9.01 -11.53 6.21
C PHE A 73 10.12 -10.92 7.08
N PRO A 74 10.60 -11.64 8.13
CA PRO A 74 11.53 -11.07 9.12
C PRO A 74 12.91 -10.72 8.54
N ASP A 75 13.28 -11.31 7.41
CA ASP A 75 14.56 -11.06 6.72
C ASP A 75 14.50 -9.84 5.78
N VAL A 76 13.29 -9.34 5.51
CA VAL A 76 13.10 -8.16 4.65
C VAL A 76 13.18 -6.91 5.53
N PRO A 77 14.13 -5.99 5.26
CA PRO A 77 14.26 -4.78 6.06
C PRO A 77 13.09 -3.83 5.82
N THR A 78 12.85 -2.95 6.79
CA THR A 78 12.01 -1.78 6.53
C THR A 78 12.77 -0.75 5.70
N PHE A 79 12.07 0.14 4.99
CA PHE A 79 12.74 1.28 4.35
C PHE A 79 13.47 2.18 5.35
N ALA A 80 12.98 2.29 6.59
CA ALA A 80 13.65 3.03 7.65
C ALA A 80 15.00 2.38 8.03
N GLU A 81 15.03 1.06 8.18
CA GLU A 81 16.29 0.31 8.41
C GLU A 81 17.25 0.42 7.22
N ALA A 82 16.72 0.58 6.00
CA ALA A 82 17.50 0.76 4.78
C ALA A 82 17.95 2.23 4.55
N GLY A 83 17.77 3.12 5.52
CA GLY A 83 18.23 4.52 5.45
C GLY A 83 17.23 5.51 4.84
N LEU A 84 15.96 5.12 4.65
CA LEU A 84 14.89 5.97 4.14
C LEU A 84 13.72 6.05 5.16
N PRO A 85 13.92 6.64 6.35
CA PRO A 85 12.92 6.67 7.42
C PRO A 85 11.65 7.45 7.06
N ASP A 86 11.75 8.45 6.18
CA ASP A 86 10.61 9.25 5.75
C ASP A 86 9.79 8.59 4.63
N TYR A 87 10.32 7.55 3.98
CA TYR A 87 9.63 6.83 2.92
C TYR A 87 8.57 5.88 3.48
N THR A 88 7.33 6.37 3.54
CA THR A 88 6.21 5.69 4.21
C THR A 88 4.93 5.58 3.37
N PRO A 89 4.99 5.25 2.06
CA PRO A 89 3.78 4.94 1.32
C PRO A 89 3.09 3.72 1.94
N THR A 90 1.77 3.80 2.07
CA THR A 90 0.95 2.73 2.65
C THR A 90 -0.21 2.48 1.72
N ALA A 91 -0.30 1.27 1.17
CA ALA A 91 -1.47 0.82 0.45
C ALA A 91 -2.54 0.36 1.46
N TRP A 92 -3.76 0.83 1.28
CA TRP A 92 -4.90 0.47 2.12
C TRP A 92 -6.16 0.32 1.26
N ILE A 93 -7.12 -0.47 1.77
CA ILE A 93 -8.43 -0.63 1.18
C ILE A 93 -9.45 -0.33 2.28
N GLY A 94 -10.46 0.46 1.96
CA GLY A 94 -11.51 0.85 2.89
C GLY A 94 -12.87 0.90 2.21
N LEU A 95 -13.93 0.90 3.02
CA LEU A 95 -15.30 1.04 2.56
C LEU A 95 -15.73 2.50 2.69
N MET A 96 -16.28 3.05 1.61
CA MET A 96 -16.84 4.40 1.57
C MET A 96 -18.29 4.35 1.11
N ALA A 97 -19.10 5.31 1.57
CA ALA A 97 -20.47 5.50 1.12
C ALA A 97 -20.62 6.89 0.47
N PRO A 98 -21.61 7.10 -0.42
CA PRO A 98 -21.85 8.41 -1.02
C PRO A 98 -22.03 9.53 0.02
N ALA A 99 -21.62 10.74 -0.33
CA ALA A 99 -21.85 11.92 0.50
C ALA A 99 -23.37 12.08 0.77
N GLY A 100 -23.74 12.35 2.03
CA GLY A 100 -25.14 12.44 2.45
C GLY A 100 -25.80 11.11 2.82
N THR A 101 -25.07 9.98 2.79
CA THR A 101 -25.58 8.71 3.34
C THR A 101 -26.01 8.90 4.80
N PRO A 102 -27.23 8.48 5.20
CA PRO A 102 -27.72 8.69 6.56
C PRO A 102 -26.78 8.10 7.63
N PRO A 103 -26.55 8.79 8.77
CA PRO A 103 -25.64 8.32 9.82
C PRO A 103 -25.90 6.89 10.29
N ALA A 104 -27.18 6.53 10.47
CA ALA A 104 -27.57 5.18 10.88
C ALA A 104 -27.13 4.07 9.90
N ILE A 105 -27.04 4.37 8.60
CA ILE A 105 -26.54 3.42 7.59
C ILE A 105 -25.02 3.31 7.68
N VAL A 106 -24.32 4.43 7.87
CA VAL A 106 -22.86 4.46 8.05
C VAL A 106 -22.47 3.67 9.30
N GLU A 107 -23.19 3.85 10.41
CA GLU A 107 -22.99 3.12 11.66
C GLU A 107 -23.22 1.61 11.47
N LYS A 108 -24.30 1.23 10.77
CA LYS A 108 -24.58 -0.18 10.47
C LYS A 108 -23.46 -0.83 9.65
N LEU A 109 -22.94 -0.13 8.63
CA LEU A 109 -21.81 -0.61 7.83
C LEU A 109 -20.52 -0.70 8.66
N SER A 110 -20.24 0.31 9.48
CA SER A 110 -19.07 0.32 10.36
C SER A 110 -19.10 -0.82 11.37
N ALA A 111 -20.25 -1.07 12.02
CA ALA A 111 -20.42 -2.19 12.95
C ALA A 111 -20.21 -3.54 12.25
N ALA A 112 -20.72 -3.70 11.03
CA ALA A 112 -20.49 -4.91 10.24
C ALA A 112 -19.01 -5.12 9.89
N MET A 113 -18.30 -4.06 9.51
CA MET A 113 -16.86 -4.09 9.22
C MET A 113 -16.03 -4.41 10.47
N GLN A 114 -16.36 -3.80 11.61
CA GLN A 114 -15.71 -4.09 12.89
C GLN A 114 -15.92 -5.56 13.27
N LYS A 115 -17.17 -6.07 13.17
CA LYS A 115 -17.45 -7.47 13.42
C LYS A 115 -16.66 -8.40 12.51
N ALA A 116 -16.63 -8.12 11.20
CA ALA A 116 -15.88 -8.93 10.25
C ALA A 116 -14.38 -8.95 10.54
N THR A 117 -13.78 -7.79 10.86
CA THR A 117 -12.34 -7.68 11.08
C THR A 117 -11.86 -8.20 12.44
N THR A 118 -12.75 -8.27 13.44
CA THR A 118 -12.38 -8.67 14.81
C THR A 118 -12.90 -10.05 15.22
N GLN A 119 -14.00 -10.52 14.62
CA GLN A 119 -14.69 -11.76 15.01
C GLN A 119 -14.66 -12.85 13.93
N ASN A 120 -13.96 -12.65 12.80
CA ASN A 120 -13.78 -13.67 11.77
C ASN A 120 -12.31 -14.11 11.68
N PRO A 121 -11.88 -15.14 12.42
CA PRO A 121 -10.53 -15.66 12.38
C PRO A 121 -10.07 -16.09 10.99
N ALA A 122 -10.95 -16.74 10.21
CA ALA A 122 -10.63 -17.17 8.86
C ALA A 122 -10.30 -15.97 7.94
N LEU A 123 -11.02 -14.86 8.08
CA LEU A 123 -10.71 -13.62 7.35
C LEU A 123 -9.38 -13.01 7.83
N MET A 124 -9.17 -12.92 9.15
CA MET A 124 -7.91 -12.43 9.73
C MET A 124 -6.70 -13.21 9.24
N ASP A 125 -6.77 -14.53 9.30
CA ASP A 125 -5.68 -15.42 8.89
C ASP A 125 -5.45 -15.38 7.40
N LYS A 126 -6.52 -15.35 6.59
CA LYS A 126 -6.41 -15.20 5.14
C LYS A 126 -5.73 -13.87 4.77
N TRP A 127 -6.12 -12.76 5.39
CA TRP A 127 -5.54 -11.46 5.10
C TRP A 127 -4.07 -11.36 5.53
N ARG A 128 -3.74 -11.87 6.72
CA ARG A 128 -2.35 -11.99 7.18
C ARG A 128 -1.51 -12.88 6.26
N SER A 129 -2.08 -13.94 5.70
CA SER A 129 -1.39 -14.81 4.74
C SER A 129 -0.99 -14.10 3.45
N TYR A 130 -1.65 -12.98 3.12
CA TYR A 130 -1.30 -12.08 2.01
C TYR A 130 -0.33 -10.96 2.42
N GLY A 131 0.11 -10.93 3.68
CA GLY A 131 0.95 -9.85 4.22
C GLY A 131 0.18 -8.57 4.53
N GLY A 132 -1.15 -8.66 4.62
CA GLY A 132 -2.01 -7.55 5.02
C GLY A 132 -2.28 -7.56 6.52
N GLU A 133 -2.51 -6.37 7.06
CA GLU A 133 -3.01 -6.18 8.43
C GLU A 133 -4.47 -5.73 8.35
N LEU A 134 -5.39 -6.44 9.03
CA LEU A 134 -6.76 -5.95 9.17
C LEU A 134 -6.79 -4.90 10.28
N LYS A 135 -7.30 -3.73 9.94
CA LYS A 135 -7.56 -2.65 10.89
C LYS A 135 -9.05 -2.39 10.94
N SER A 136 -9.58 -2.30 12.15
CA SER A 136 -10.91 -1.75 12.39
C SER A 136 -10.76 -0.29 12.79
N MET A 137 -11.48 0.59 12.11
CA MET A 137 -11.57 2.01 12.45
C MET A 137 -13.05 2.39 12.52
N THR A 138 -13.39 3.25 13.47
CA THR A 138 -14.66 3.97 13.47
C THR A 138 -14.73 4.92 12.26
N PRO A 139 -15.92 5.40 11.87
CA PRO A 139 -16.05 6.32 10.73
C PRO A 139 -15.25 7.63 10.92
N SER A 140 -15.16 8.13 12.16
CA SER A 140 -14.41 9.34 12.49
C SER A 140 -12.90 9.10 12.41
N GLU A 141 -12.40 7.98 12.94
CA GLU A 141 -11.00 7.58 12.81
C GLU A 141 -10.61 7.38 11.35
N PHE A 142 -11.46 6.72 10.55
CA PHE A 142 -11.18 6.53 9.13
C PHE A 142 -11.18 7.86 8.37
N SER A 143 -12.08 8.79 8.70
CA SER A 143 -12.07 10.15 8.14
C SER A 143 -10.81 10.94 8.51
N ALA A 144 -10.32 10.81 9.75
CA ALA A 144 -9.07 11.43 10.19
C ALA A 144 -7.86 10.82 9.46
N PHE A 145 -7.87 9.50 9.30
CA PHE A 145 -6.86 8.77 8.52
C PHE A 145 -6.81 9.25 7.06
N LEU A 146 -7.96 9.37 6.38
CA LEU A 146 -8.01 9.87 5.00
C LEU A 146 -7.40 11.28 4.86
N LYS A 147 -7.70 12.18 5.81
CA LYS A 147 -7.11 13.53 5.83
C LYS A 147 -5.59 13.49 6.01
N SER A 148 -5.11 12.67 6.93
CA SER A 148 -3.68 12.50 7.20
C SER A 148 -2.94 11.87 6.01
N ASP A 149 -3.51 10.83 5.40
CA ASP A 149 -2.89 10.14 4.26
C ASP A 149 -2.87 11.05 3.03
N SER A 150 -3.94 11.82 2.78
CA SER A 150 -3.97 12.83 1.72
C SER A 150 -2.93 13.93 1.94
N ALA A 151 -2.76 14.42 3.17
CA ALA A 151 -1.73 15.41 3.50
C ALA A 151 -0.31 14.86 3.27
N LYS A 152 -0.04 13.61 3.70
CA LYS A 152 1.24 12.92 3.49
C LYS A 152 1.57 12.77 2.01
N TRP A 153 0.64 12.24 1.21
CA TRP A 153 0.82 12.12 -0.23
C TRP A 153 0.99 13.49 -0.91
N GLY A 154 0.21 14.49 -0.51
CA GLY A 154 0.33 15.85 -1.03
C GLY A 154 1.70 16.48 -0.73
N GLN A 155 2.27 16.21 0.45
CA GLN A 155 3.64 16.63 0.77
C GLN A 155 4.68 15.90 -0.09
N ALA A 156 4.58 14.57 -0.19
CA ALA A 156 5.50 13.75 -0.98
C ALA A 156 5.51 14.17 -2.47
N ILE A 157 4.32 14.37 -3.05
CA ILE A 157 4.15 14.82 -4.45
C ILE A 157 4.85 16.15 -4.69
N ARG A 158 4.65 17.14 -3.79
CA ARG A 158 5.27 18.47 -3.93
C ARG A 158 6.78 18.42 -3.76
N GLN A 159 7.27 17.70 -2.76
CA GLN A 159 8.70 17.56 -2.47
C GLN A 159 9.45 16.87 -3.61
N ALA A 160 8.84 15.83 -4.19
CA ALA A 160 9.40 15.08 -5.32
C ALA A 160 9.12 15.76 -6.68
N ASN A 161 8.44 16.92 -6.71
CA ASN A 161 8.03 17.63 -7.94
C ASN A 161 7.31 16.70 -8.95
N ILE A 162 6.49 15.79 -8.45
CA ILE A 162 5.74 14.83 -9.26
C ILE A 162 4.60 15.55 -9.95
N LYS A 163 4.49 15.39 -11.26
CA LYS A 163 3.40 15.93 -12.07
C LYS A 163 2.68 14.79 -12.78
N LEU A 164 1.36 14.91 -12.87
CA LEU A 164 0.51 14.08 -13.71
C LEU A 164 0.25 14.96 -14.94
N ASP A 165 1.15 14.90 -15.91
CA ASP A 165 0.97 15.56 -17.21
C ASP A 165 -0.12 14.85 -18.04
#